data_AF-A0A9E2UC03-F1
#
_entry.id   AF-A0A9E2UC03-F1
#
_cell.length_a   1.000
_cell.length_b   1.000
_cell.length_c   1.000
_cell.angle_alpha   90.00
_cell.angle_beta   90.00
_cell.angle_gamma   90.00
#
_symmetry.space_group_name_H-M   'P 1'
#
loop_
_entity.id
_entity.type
_entity.pdbx_description
1 polymer ?
#
loop_
_entity_poly.entity_id
_entity_poly.type
_entity_poly.pdbx_seq_one_letter_code
_entity_poly.pdbx_strand_id
1 'polypeptide(L)' 'MADIPRLNGVIRALEQNKPAFVTFSAAEIGAAQAINAAPYDGIVFEMEHRPYDIRALRDCL' A
#
# COMPACT_ATOMS: atom_id res chain seq x y z
N MET A 1 3.16 -13.02 24.44
CA MET A 1 3.33 -13.10 22.97
C MET A 1 3.79 -11.74 22.52
N ALA A 2 4.91 -11.64 21.79
CA ALA A 2 5.34 -10.36 21.24
C ALA A 2 4.25 -9.86 20.27
N ASP A 3 3.87 -8.60 20.39
CA ASP A 3 2.90 -7.96 19.52
C ASP A 3 3.47 -7.99 18.09
N ILE A 4 2.78 -8.66 17.16
CA ILE A 4 3.23 -8.72 15.77
C ILE A 4 2.92 -7.35 15.18
N PRO A 5 3.92 -6.54 14.76
CA PRO A 5 3.62 -5.26 14.12
C PRO A 5 2.72 -5.52 12.91
N ARG A 6 1.59 -4.80 12.86
CA ARG A 6 0.60 -4.96 11.78
C ARG A 6 1.26 -4.72 10.42
N LEU A 7 0.82 -5.47 9.42
CA LEU A 7 1.37 -5.49 8.06
C LEU A 7 1.29 -4.14 7.32
N ASN A 8 0.35 -3.25 7.64
CA ASN A 8 0.30 -1.91 7.06
C ASN A 8 -0.31 -0.85 8.00
N GLY A 9 -0.06 0.43 7.71
CA GLY A 9 -0.61 1.56 8.45
C GLY A 9 -2.14 1.65 8.38
N VAL A 10 -2.75 1.17 7.29
CA VAL A 10 -4.21 1.14 7.08
C VAL A 10 -4.90 0.32 8.17
N ILE A 11 -4.45 -0.92 8.43
CA ILE A 11 -5.03 -1.78 9.47
C ILE A 11 -4.95 -1.08 10.82
N ARG A 12 -3.79 -0.51 11.16
CA ARG A 12 -3.60 0.24 12.41
C ARG A 12 -4.57 1.41 12.54
N ALA A 13 -4.77 2.20 11.47
CA ALA A 13 -5.69 3.34 11.49
C ALA A 13 -7.15 2.87 11.68
N LEU A 14 -7.57 1.83 10.95
CA LEU A 14 -8.92 1.30 11.02
C LEU A 14 -9.24 0.66 12.38
N GLU A 15 -8.31 -0.08 12.98
CA GLU A 15 -8.47 -0.65 14.34
C GLU A 15 -8.66 0.42 15.41
N GLN A 16 -8.11 1.61 15.19
CA GLN A 16 -8.25 2.76 16.08
C GLN A 16 -9.49 3.60 15.77
N ASN A 17 -10.37 3.17 14.85
CA ASN A 17 -11.50 3.94 14.33
C ASN A 17 -11.08 5.32 13.78
N LYS A 18 -9.88 5.40 13.18
CA LYS A 18 -9.36 6.60 12.54
C LYS A 18 -9.43 6.50 11.02
N PRO A 19 -9.54 7.63 10.30
CA PRO A 19 -9.38 7.65 8.86
C PRO A 19 -8.00 7.10 8.47
N ALA A 20 -7.95 6.30 7.41
CA ALA A 20 -6.71 5.91 6.76
C ALA A 20 -6.50 6.78 5.51
N PHE A 21 -5.33 7.40 5.39
CA PHE A 21 -4.99 8.21 4.22
C PHE A 21 -4.19 7.38 3.23
N VAL A 22 -4.75 7.17 2.03
CA VAL A 22 -4.14 6.36 0.97
C VAL A 22 -4.11 7.14 -0.34
N THR A 23 -3.23 6.72 -1.24
CA THR A 23 -3.11 7.28 -2.59
C THR A 23 -3.08 6.16 -3.64
N PHE A 24 -3.38 6.51 -4.88
CA PHE A 24 -3.29 5.59 -6.00
C PHE A 24 -1.89 5.57 -6.58
N SER A 25 -1.37 4.37 -6.88
CA SER A 25 -0.10 4.18 -7.58
C SER A 25 -0.23 3.12 -8.67
N ALA A 26 0.67 3.17 -9.64
CA ALA A 26 0.87 2.06 -10.58
C ALA A 26 1.59 0.90 -9.87
N ALA A 27 1.28 -0.34 -10.26
CA ALA A 27 1.98 -1.54 -9.78
C ALA A 27 3.33 -1.68 -10.50
N GLU A 28 4.26 -0.78 -10.20
CA GLU A 28 5.60 -0.68 -10.81
C GLU A 28 6.64 -0.38 -9.71
N ILE A 29 7.83 -0.97 -9.82
CA ILE A 29 8.86 -0.94 -8.79
C ILE A 29 9.36 0.48 -8.51
N GLY A 30 9.65 1.27 -9.55
CA GLY A 30 10.08 2.65 -9.41
C GLY A 30 9.02 3.53 -8.74
N ALA A 31 7.74 3.35 -9.10
CA ALA A 31 6.63 4.04 -8.45
C ALA A 31 6.50 3.67 -6.96
N ALA A 32 6.64 2.39 -6.62
CA ALA A 32 6.62 1.91 -5.24
C ALA A 32 7.79 2.49 -4.42
N GLN A 33 8.99 2.53 -5.00
CA GLN A 33 10.17 3.14 -4.37
C GLN A 33 10.01 4.64 -4.14
N ALA A 34 9.48 5.37 -5.14
CA ALA A 34 9.28 6.81 -5.04
C ALA A 34 8.27 7.18 -3.95
N ILE A 35 7.24 6.36 -3.74
CA ILE A 35 6.17 6.65 -2.78
C ILE A 35 6.44 6.12 -1.37
N ASN A 36 7.45 5.27 -1.18
CA ASN A 36 7.77 4.61 0.09
C ASN A 36 7.96 5.59 1.26
N ALA A 37 8.55 6.77 1.02
CA ALA A 37 8.78 7.78 2.05
C ALA A 37 7.60 8.75 2.26
N ALA A 38 6.53 8.62 1.47
CA ALA A 38 5.38 9.50 1.59
C ALA A 38 4.55 9.16 2.85
N PRO A 39 3.94 10.16 3.53
CA PRO A 39 3.25 9.97 4.80
C PRO A 39 1.83 9.40 4.64
N TYR A 40 1.67 8.35 3.83
CA TYR A 40 0.41 7.63 3.66
C TYR A 40 0.35 6.40 4.56
N ASP A 41 -0.84 6.03 5.01
CA ASP A 41 -1.07 4.81 5.78
C ASP A 41 -1.00 3.54 4.90
N GLY A 42 -1.14 3.71 3.58
CA GLY A 42 -1.01 2.66 2.57
C GLY A 42 -1.17 3.19 1.15
N ILE A 43 -1.12 2.28 0.18
CA ILE A 43 -1.17 2.57 -1.25
C ILE A 43 -2.23 1.66 -1.89
N VAL A 44 -2.99 2.20 -2.84
CA VAL A 44 -3.90 1.44 -3.68
C VAL A 44 -3.24 1.25 -5.04
N PHE A 45 -2.83 0.02 -5.34
CA PHE A 45 -2.42 -0.34 -6.70
C PHE A 45 -3.67 -0.48 -7.57
N GLU A 46 -3.87 0.50 -8.44
CA GLU A 46 -5.02 0.51 -9.34
C GLU A 46 -4.71 -0.41 -10.52
N MET A 47 -5.44 -1.51 -10.61
CA MET A 47 -5.27 -2.54 -11.65
C MET A 47 -6.63 -3.05 -12.16
N GLU A 48 -7.73 -2.38 -11.79
CA GLU A 48 -9.08 -2.66 -12.30
C GLU A 48 -9.35 -1.82 -13.55
N HIS A 49 -9.02 -0.53 -13.49
CA HIS A 49 -9.15 0.43 -14.58
C HIS A 49 -7.85 0.61 -15.37
N ARG A 50 -6.72 0.15 -14.81
CA ARG A 50 -5.40 0.06 -15.45
C ARG A 50 -5.02 -1.39 -15.76
N PRO A 51 -4.00 -1.62 -16.61
CA PRO A 51 -3.54 -2.96 -16.91
C PRO A 51 -3.20 -3.76 -15.67
N TYR A 52 -3.83 -4.93 -15.55
CA TYR A 52 -3.53 -5.89 -14.51
C TYR A 52 -2.31 -6.75 -14.91
N ASP A 53 -1.28 -6.76 -14.06
CA ASP A 53 -0.16 -7.68 -14.12
C ASP A 53 0.23 -8.15 -12.71
N ILE A 54 -0.10 -9.40 -12.40
CA ILE A 54 0.21 -10.01 -11.10
C ILE A 54 1.72 -10.17 -10.85
N ARG A 55 2.53 -10.29 -11.90
CA ARG A 55 3.99 -10.38 -11.75
C ARG A 55 4.55 -9.03 -11.35
N ALA A 56 4.13 -7.97 -12.03
CA ALA A 56 4.51 -6.61 -11.67
C ALA A 56 4.07 -6.27 -10.23
N LEU A 57 2.83 -6.62 -9.85
CA LEU A 57 2.35 -6.44 -8.47
C LEU A 57 3.20 -7.18 -7.45
N ARG A 58 3.53 -8.46 -7.70
CA ARG A 58 4.39 -9.24 -6.81
C ARG A 58 5.78 -8.61 -6.68
N ASP A 59 6.34 -8.15 -7.79
CA ASP A 59 7.72 -7.66 -7.83
C ASP A 59 7.85 -6.25 -7.23
N CYS A 60 6.76 -5.47 -7.12
CA CYS A 60 6.75 -4.14 -6.52
C CYS A 60 6.30 -4.08 -5.04
N LEU A 61 5.96 -5.21 -4.42
CA LEU A 61 5.63 -5.35 -2.99
C LEU A 61 6.86 -5.71 -2.16
#